data_AF-A0A947JAB0-F1
#
_entry.id   AF-A0A947JAB0-F1
#
_cell.length_a   1.000
_cell.length_b   1.000
_cell.length_c   1.000
_cell.angle_alpha   90.00
_cell.angle_beta   90.00
_cell.angle_gamma   90.00
#
_symmetry.space_group_name_H-M   'P 1'
#
loop_
_entity.id
_entity.type
_entity.pdbx_description
1 polymer ?
#
loop_
_entity_poly.entity_id
_entity_poly.type
_entity_poly.pdbx_seq_one_letter_code
_entity_poly.pdbx_strand_id
1 'polypeptide(L)'
;LVLPSSSDPQVTHLGYFRSVNGGRQLRLVQLLPNGTKGFTDITPDALNTGFIFDEDSATPESTEFVTEYGGRMIYVKDTQQPQRVYFTEVGQPWNVPARNVVDLLDGNSLAITGVARTESSVVIFKDDTTFVLSPPTNPLVPFTIETRTVDIGCVAPFSIVNVHENLFYPSEKGFYQFDSSFPRYISRVIEPTWRAVSIANRDLIVGVHDRRNETILWGVPSGSTLDADGNVVNDQMITWCYAVGGGMGWAKRTNVSMSVAAIVPDANEVNQVYFADGLGYLYLHDSGTNYGVGTRTSSVSGLDVSAGTVNTVTIPRVSDLTAAGLPEGYRGLYLTKETPAGVRETRLAIADDLASPSTVTVDRNWDVTPTASDTIDVGSIEMNALFGEISPFGSETVSEWACTYVRQALQSTSGTVTLTYEAKSGVTSPASGSETFNNALRDSMKFGFNPAARGTALILGFHAKGPDIQVQLRDVIMVIRSFGDHEFLTVA
;
A
#
# COMPACT_ATOMS: atom_id res chain seq x y z
N LEU A 1 -55.29 9.99 23.49
CA LEU A 1 -54.24 9.06 23.02
C LEU A 1 -53.09 9.12 24.03
N VAL A 2 -52.61 8.00 24.56
CA VAL A 2 -51.37 8.00 25.36
C VAL A 2 -50.23 7.89 24.35
N LEU A 3 -49.34 8.87 24.33
CA LEU A 3 -48.19 8.87 23.42
C LEU A 3 -47.11 7.90 23.93
N PRO A 4 -46.42 7.18 23.03
CA PRO A 4 -45.29 6.35 23.43
C PRO A 4 -44.14 7.22 23.94
N SER A 5 -43.32 6.69 24.83
CA SER A 5 -42.08 7.33 25.31
C SER A 5 -40.90 6.40 25.08
N SER A 6 -39.76 6.94 24.63
CA SER A 6 -38.51 6.18 24.49
C SER A 6 -37.71 6.22 25.79
N SER A 7 -37.10 5.11 26.17
CA SER A 7 -36.13 5.05 27.27
C SER A 7 -34.70 5.43 26.87
N ASP A 8 -34.46 5.65 25.58
CA ASP A 8 -33.15 6.06 25.06
C ASP A 8 -32.87 7.54 25.40
N PRO A 9 -31.76 7.85 26.11
CA PRO A 9 -31.41 9.23 26.49
C PRO A 9 -31.12 10.16 25.29
N GLN A 10 -30.85 9.62 24.10
CA GLN A 10 -30.62 10.43 22.90
C GLN A 10 -31.93 10.94 22.27
N VAL A 11 -33.07 10.33 22.59
CA VAL A 11 -34.37 10.73 22.06
C VAL A 11 -34.94 11.87 22.90
N THR A 12 -34.79 13.10 22.40
CA THR A 12 -35.27 14.31 23.09
C THR A 12 -36.72 14.67 22.75
N HIS A 13 -37.19 14.29 21.55
CA HIS A 13 -38.52 14.65 21.04
C HIS A 13 -39.15 13.49 20.25
N LEU A 14 -40.48 13.53 20.15
CA LEU A 14 -41.35 12.67 19.35
C LEU A 14 -41.99 13.55 18.27
N GLY A 15 -41.87 13.15 17.01
CA GLY A 15 -42.59 13.79 15.91
C GLY A 15 -44.03 13.29 15.83
N TYR A 16 -45.01 14.18 15.91
CA TYR A 16 -46.41 13.87 15.65
C TYR A 16 -46.76 14.18 14.20
N PHE A 17 -47.14 13.16 13.43
CA PHE A 17 -47.46 13.28 12.02
C PHE A 17 -48.95 13.05 11.76
N ARG A 18 -49.51 13.78 10.80
CA ARG A 18 -50.90 13.61 10.33
C ARG A 18 -50.90 13.17 8.87
N SER A 19 -51.76 12.22 8.52
CA SER A 19 -51.98 11.85 7.12
C SER A 19 -52.71 12.96 6.37
N VAL A 20 -52.12 13.43 5.28
CA VAL A 20 -52.76 14.33 4.33
C VAL A 20 -52.98 13.61 3.00
N ASN A 21 -53.86 14.17 2.15
CA ASN A 21 -54.14 13.65 0.81
C ASN A 21 -54.58 12.16 0.78
N GLY A 22 -55.50 11.78 1.68
CA GLY A 22 -56.08 10.43 1.70
C GLY A 22 -55.12 9.33 2.16
N GLY A 23 -54.09 9.65 2.95
CA GLY A 23 -53.16 8.65 3.50
C GLY A 23 -51.86 8.49 2.73
N ARG A 24 -51.62 9.27 1.68
CA ARG A 24 -50.42 9.14 0.82
C ARG A 24 -49.20 9.92 1.30
N GLN A 25 -49.37 10.83 2.24
CA GLN A 25 -48.29 11.64 2.78
C GLN A 25 -48.54 11.87 4.26
N LEU A 26 -47.50 11.72 5.07
CA LEU A 26 -47.51 12.10 6.48
C LEU A 26 -46.84 13.46 6.62
N ARG A 27 -47.50 14.44 7.23
CA ARG A 27 -46.90 15.77 7.51
C ARG A 27 -46.67 15.95 9.00
N LEU A 28 -45.50 16.44 9.37
CA LEU A 28 -45.20 16.79 10.75
C LEU A 28 -46.13 17.92 11.19
N VAL A 29 -46.91 17.70 12.23
CA VAL A 29 -47.72 18.74 12.87
C VAL A 29 -46.90 19.43 13.96
N GLN A 30 -46.24 18.66 14.82
CA GLN A 30 -45.50 19.20 15.96
C GLN A 30 -44.45 18.22 16.49
N LEU A 31 -43.33 18.75 16.99
CA LEU A 31 -42.36 18.03 17.81
C LEU A 31 -42.75 18.17 19.29
N LEU A 32 -42.91 17.04 19.96
CA LEU A 32 -43.30 16.95 21.37
C LEU A 32 -42.12 16.45 22.18
N PRO A 33 -41.80 17.00 23.37
CA PRO A 33 -40.74 16.46 24.21
C PRO A 33 -40.97 14.98 24.54
N ASN A 34 -39.91 14.18 24.58
CA ASN A 34 -40.00 12.77 24.98
C ASN A 34 -40.59 12.67 26.40
N GLY A 35 -41.57 11.78 26.59
CA GLY A 35 -42.33 11.66 27.85
C GLY A 35 -43.60 12.53 27.94
N THR A 36 -43.94 13.31 26.90
CA THR A 36 -45.22 14.02 26.81
C THR A 36 -46.39 13.04 26.85
N LYS A 37 -47.29 13.15 27.83
CA LYS A 37 -48.37 12.17 28.05
C LYS A 37 -49.64 12.40 27.24
N GLY A 38 -49.78 13.57 26.61
CA GLY A 38 -50.96 13.91 25.83
C GLY A 38 -50.69 15.07 24.88
N PHE A 39 -51.35 15.03 23.73
CA PHE A 39 -51.30 16.07 22.71
C PHE A 39 -52.71 16.26 22.14
N THR A 40 -53.12 17.52 22.02
CA THR A 40 -54.36 17.90 21.32
C THR A 40 -53.96 18.72 20.11
N ASP A 41 -54.28 18.18 18.95
CA ASP A 41 -54.00 18.81 17.69
C ASP A 41 -55.08 19.86 17.36
N ILE A 42 -54.69 21.13 17.35
CA ILE A 42 -55.56 22.26 17.03
C ILE A 42 -55.24 22.87 15.66
N THR A 43 -54.23 22.36 14.96
CA THR A 43 -53.76 22.94 13.70
C THR A 43 -54.70 22.52 12.57
N PRO A 44 -55.36 23.48 11.88
CA PRO A 44 -56.16 23.18 10.70
C PRO A 44 -55.30 22.62 9.57
N ASP A 45 -55.84 21.68 8.77
CA ASP A 45 -55.10 21.04 7.67
C ASP A 45 -54.51 22.04 6.68
N ALA A 46 -55.25 23.11 6.36
CA ALA A 46 -54.81 24.16 5.44
C ALA A 46 -53.57 24.94 5.93
N LEU A 47 -53.28 24.90 7.23
CA LEU A 47 -52.15 25.61 7.85
C LEU A 47 -51.01 24.65 8.22
N ASN A 48 -51.14 23.34 7.97
CA ASN A 48 -50.09 22.37 8.24
C ASN A 48 -49.02 22.41 7.14
N THR A 49 -48.07 23.34 7.27
CA THR A 49 -46.92 23.51 6.37
C THR A 49 -45.67 22.75 6.82
N GLY A 50 -45.79 21.84 7.79
CA GLY A 50 -44.68 21.02 8.25
C GLY A 50 -44.12 20.13 7.15
N PHE A 51 -42.89 19.65 7.36
CA PHE A 51 -42.22 18.80 6.39
C PHE A 51 -42.99 17.48 6.19
N ILE A 52 -42.93 16.95 4.97
CA ILE A 52 -43.50 15.66 4.63
C ILE A 52 -42.51 14.59 5.09
N PHE A 53 -42.97 13.69 5.96
CA PHE A 53 -42.23 12.51 6.36
C PHE A 53 -42.12 11.58 5.17
N ASP A 54 -40.88 11.23 4.83
CA ASP A 54 -40.59 10.20 3.85
C ASP A 54 -40.62 8.85 4.58
N GLU A 55 -41.69 8.10 4.36
CA GLU A 55 -41.88 6.76 4.96
C GLU A 55 -40.80 5.78 4.50
N ASP A 56 -40.15 6.07 3.37
CA ASP A 56 -39.05 5.27 2.84
C ASP A 56 -37.70 5.65 3.48
N SER A 57 -37.64 6.64 4.38
CA SER A 57 -36.38 7.04 4.97
C SER A 57 -35.86 6.02 5.99
N ALA A 58 -34.79 5.31 5.62
CA ALA A 58 -34.07 4.42 6.52
C ALA A 58 -32.67 4.99 6.81
N THR A 59 -32.20 4.75 8.02
CA THR A 59 -30.83 5.04 8.42
C THR A 59 -29.89 4.01 7.80
N PRO A 60 -28.67 4.40 7.37
CA PRO A 60 -27.67 3.45 6.91
C PRO A 60 -27.32 2.47 8.05
N GLU A 61 -27.17 1.19 7.70
CA GLU A 61 -26.68 0.15 8.62
C GLU A 61 -25.18 0.34 8.93
N SER A 62 -24.66 -0.41 9.90
CA SER A 62 -23.24 -0.37 10.26
C SER A 62 -22.38 -1.01 9.16
N THR A 63 -21.75 -0.17 8.33
CA THR A 63 -20.90 -0.58 7.21
C THR A 63 -19.42 -0.26 7.44
N GLU A 64 -18.53 -1.07 6.89
CA GLU A 64 -17.08 -0.88 7.02
C GLU A 64 -16.51 0.17 6.05
N PHE A 65 -17.01 0.21 4.81
CA PHE A 65 -16.51 1.16 3.81
C PHE A 65 -17.60 2.11 3.32
N VAL A 66 -17.16 3.33 3.04
CA VAL A 66 -18.00 4.41 2.52
C VAL A 66 -17.27 5.15 1.42
N THR A 67 -17.99 5.49 0.35
CA THR A 67 -17.50 6.39 -0.69
C THR A 67 -18.60 7.36 -1.12
N GLU A 68 -18.21 8.53 -1.63
CA GLU A 68 -19.11 9.47 -2.28
C GLU A 68 -18.97 9.34 -3.80
N TYR A 69 -20.11 9.38 -4.50
CA TYR A 69 -20.13 9.52 -5.94
C TYR A 69 -21.47 10.10 -6.42
N GLY A 70 -21.41 11.13 -7.27
CA GLY A 70 -22.59 11.74 -7.85
C GLY A 70 -23.52 12.40 -6.83
N GLY A 71 -22.98 12.88 -5.70
CA GLY A 71 -23.77 13.48 -4.61
C GLY A 71 -24.56 12.46 -3.78
N ARG A 72 -24.26 11.17 -3.93
CA ARG A 72 -24.79 10.08 -3.10
C ARG A 72 -23.63 9.47 -2.29
N MET A 73 -23.94 9.04 -1.08
CA MET A 73 -23.04 8.16 -0.33
C MET A 73 -23.37 6.71 -0.68
N ILE A 74 -22.32 5.92 -0.81
CA ILE A 74 -22.38 4.49 -1.07
C ILE A 74 -21.75 3.80 0.13
N TYR A 75 -22.56 3.02 0.84
CA TYR A 75 -22.12 2.24 1.98
C TYR A 75 -22.05 0.76 1.59
N VAL A 76 -20.95 0.09 1.95
CA VAL A 76 -20.70 -1.30 1.57
C VAL A 76 -20.10 -2.10 2.72
N LYS A 77 -20.24 -3.43 2.64
CA LYS A 77 -19.75 -4.39 3.65
C LYS A 77 -20.42 -4.16 5.01
N ASP A 78 -21.73 -4.45 5.05
CA ASP A 78 -22.44 -4.64 6.31
C ASP A 78 -21.97 -5.94 6.99
N THR A 79 -21.87 -5.92 8.31
CA THR A 79 -21.48 -7.07 9.14
C THR A 79 -22.47 -8.23 9.01
N GLN A 80 -23.77 -7.95 8.81
CA GLN A 80 -24.78 -9.00 8.64
C GLN A 80 -24.95 -9.44 7.18
N GLN A 81 -24.76 -8.51 6.23
CA GLN A 81 -24.97 -8.74 4.81
C GLN A 81 -23.80 -8.16 3.98
N PRO A 82 -22.65 -8.84 3.95
CA PRO A 82 -21.41 -8.28 3.41
C PRO A 82 -21.40 -8.12 1.89
N GLN A 83 -22.38 -8.71 1.18
CA GLN A 83 -22.62 -8.56 -0.26
C GLN A 83 -23.43 -7.32 -0.65
N ARG A 84 -24.00 -6.62 0.33
CA ARG A 84 -24.99 -5.58 0.10
C ARG A 84 -24.35 -4.21 -0.06
N VAL A 85 -24.90 -3.46 -1.02
CA VAL A 85 -24.56 -2.07 -1.30
C VAL A 85 -25.78 -1.20 -1.05
N TYR A 86 -25.59 -0.14 -0.27
CA TYR A 86 -26.62 0.82 0.07
C TYR A 86 -26.31 2.15 -0.60
N PHE A 87 -27.31 2.73 -1.27
CA PHE A 87 -27.19 4.04 -1.91
C PHE A 87 -28.08 5.06 -1.20
N THR A 88 -27.54 6.22 -0.88
CA THR A 88 -28.35 7.30 -0.32
C THR A 88 -29.13 8.03 -1.40
N GLU A 89 -30.14 8.80 -0.97
CA GLU A 89 -30.67 9.86 -1.83
C GLU A 89 -29.65 10.99 -2.05
N VAL A 90 -29.80 11.69 -3.17
CA VAL A 90 -28.88 12.77 -3.58
C VAL A 90 -28.92 13.88 -2.54
N GLY A 91 -27.75 14.24 -2.00
CA GLY A 91 -27.62 15.29 -0.99
C GLY A 91 -28.17 14.92 0.40
N GLN A 92 -28.59 13.67 0.62
CA GLN A 92 -29.13 13.19 1.89
C GLN A 92 -28.33 11.98 2.40
N PRO A 93 -27.10 12.18 2.93
CA PRO A 93 -26.21 11.08 3.32
C PRO A 93 -26.76 10.18 4.44
N TRP A 94 -27.76 10.65 5.18
CA TRP A 94 -28.45 9.92 6.25
C TRP A 94 -29.65 9.11 5.79
N ASN A 95 -30.08 9.24 4.53
CA ASN A 95 -31.30 8.62 4.00
C ASN A 95 -30.96 7.53 2.98
N VAL A 96 -31.17 6.28 3.35
CA VAL A 96 -31.03 5.09 2.50
C VAL A 96 -32.41 4.46 2.28
N PRO A 97 -33.11 4.77 1.19
CA PRO A 97 -34.38 4.13 0.89
C PRO A 97 -34.25 2.62 0.71
N ALA A 98 -35.27 1.86 1.11
CA ALA A 98 -35.29 0.40 0.94
C ALA A 98 -35.15 -0.04 -0.53
N ARG A 99 -35.56 0.81 -1.48
CA ARG A 99 -35.39 0.59 -2.93
C ARG A 99 -33.96 0.80 -3.44
N ASN A 100 -33.11 1.49 -2.67
CA ASN A 100 -31.75 1.85 -3.03
C ASN A 100 -30.74 0.86 -2.41
N VAL A 101 -31.13 -0.40 -2.35
CA VAL A 101 -30.34 -1.49 -1.81
C VAL A 101 -30.14 -2.51 -2.91
N VAL A 102 -28.90 -2.89 -3.17
CA VAL A 102 -28.56 -3.88 -4.19
C VAL A 102 -27.64 -4.93 -3.62
N ASP A 103 -27.95 -6.19 -3.88
CA ASP A 103 -27.12 -7.33 -3.49
C ASP A 103 -26.23 -7.75 -4.67
N LEU A 104 -24.91 -7.75 -4.46
CA LEU A 104 -23.94 -8.21 -5.45
C LEU A 104 -23.69 -9.70 -5.23
N LEU A 105 -24.38 -10.54 -6.00
CA LEU A 105 -24.31 -12.01 -5.83
C LEU A 105 -23.34 -12.73 -6.76
N ASP A 106 -22.80 -12.04 -7.77
CA ASP A 106 -21.85 -12.66 -8.70
C ASP A 106 -20.50 -12.95 -8.00
N GLY A 107 -19.85 -14.05 -8.39
CA GLY A 107 -18.61 -14.54 -7.77
C GLY A 107 -18.83 -15.66 -6.75
N ASN A 108 -17.73 -16.26 -6.30
CA ASN A 108 -17.66 -17.27 -5.24
C ASN A 108 -17.62 -16.62 -3.84
N SER A 109 -17.04 -15.43 -3.74
CA SER A 109 -16.98 -14.68 -2.49
C SER A 109 -18.26 -13.85 -2.28
N LEU A 110 -18.77 -13.86 -1.05
CA LEU A 110 -19.94 -13.04 -0.69
C LEU A 110 -19.52 -11.65 -0.21
N ALA A 111 -18.36 -11.55 0.45
CA ALA A 111 -17.96 -10.30 1.08
C ALA A 111 -17.37 -9.32 0.06
N ILE A 112 -17.85 -8.08 0.10
CA ILE A 112 -17.19 -6.95 -0.53
C ILE A 112 -15.90 -6.70 0.24
N THR A 113 -14.79 -6.58 -0.48
CA THR A 113 -13.46 -6.44 0.10
C THR A 113 -12.95 -5.02 0.02
N GLY A 114 -13.40 -4.23 -0.94
CA GLY A 114 -13.00 -2.83 -1.08
C GLY A 114 -13.87 -2.04 -2.07
N VAL A 115 -13.74 -0.73 -2.00
CA VAL A 115 -14.41 0.21 -2.90
C VAL A 115 -13.45 1.32 -3.29
N ALA A 116 -13.47 1.70 -4.56
CA ALA A 116 -12.68 2.81 -5.07
C ALA A 116 -13.48 3.64 -6.05
N ARG A 117 -13.24 4.94 -6.06
CA ARG A 117 -13.83 5.86 -7.03
C ARG A 117 -12.83 6.19 -8.13
N THR A 118 -13.29 6.23 -9.36
CA THR A 118 -12.62 6.91 -10.48
C THR A 118 -13.38 8.21 -10.78
N GLU A 119 -12.93 8.98 -11.76
CA GLU A 119 -13.64 10.20 -12.18
C GLU A 119 -15.01 9.87 -12.80
N SER A 120 -15.11 8.73 -13.50
CA SER A 120 -16.25 8.36 -14.33
C SER A 120 -17.11 7.24 -13.75
N SER A 121 -16.64 6.53 -12.72
CA SER A 121 -17.35 5.39 -12.13
C SER A 121 -16.90 5.08 -10.70
N VAL A 122 -17.65 4.21 -10.02
CA VAL A 122 -17.22 3.58 -8.77
C VAL A 122 -16.96 2.10 -9.04
N VAL A 123 -15.86 1.59 -8.51
CA VAL A 123 -15.46 0.20 -8.65
C VAL A 123 -15.58 -0.47 -7.29
N ILE A 124 -16.37 -1.54 -7.23
CA ILE A 124 -16.54 -2.36 -6.03
C ILE A 124 -15.82 -3.67 -6.27
N PHE A 125 -15.00 -4.05 -5.30
CA PHE A 125 -14.21 -5.27 -5.34
C PHE A 125 -14.76 -6.28 -4.34
N LYS A 126 -14.78 -7.54 -4.78
CA LYS A 126 -14.74 -8.71 -3.91
C LYS A 126 -13.36 -9.36 -4.02
N ASP A 127 -13.12 -10.48 -3.36
CA ASP A 127 -11.85 -11.22 -3.49
C ASP A 127 -11.60 -11.69 -4.93
N ASP A 128 -12.67 -12.10 -5.61
CA ASP A 128 -12.61 -12.75 -6.92
C ASP A 128 -13.34 -11.99 -8.04
N THR A 129 -14.13 -10.97 -7.74
CA THR A 129 -14.98 -10.31 -8.74
C THR A 129 -14.87 -8.80 -8.64
N THR A 130 -14.85 -8.14 -9.81
CA THR A 130 -14.84 -6.67 -9.91
C THR A 130 -16.12 -6.17 -10.56
N PHE A 131 -16.79 -5.25 -9.87
CA PHE A 131 -18.01 -4.58 -10.32
C PHE A 131 -17.73 -3.12 -10.62
N VAL A 132 -18.33 -2.61 -11.69
CA VAL A 132 -18.29 -1.19 -12.03
C VAL A 132 -19.68 -0.61 -11.97
N LEU A 133 -19.81 0.47 -11.22
CA LEU A 133 -21.00 1.26 -11.05
C LEU A 133 -20.83 2.53 -11.89
N SER A 134 -21.64 2.63 -12.93
CA SER A 134 -21.65 3.77 -13.82
C SER A 134 -22.93 4.58 -13.62
N PRO A 135 -22.88 5.91 -13.81
CA PRO A 135 -24.08 6.74 -13.80
C PRO A 135 -25.07 6.21 -14.86
N PRO A 136 -26.34 6.01 -14.50
CA PRO A 136 -27.31 5.42 -15.41
C PRO A 136 -27.81 6.46 -16.41
N THR A 137 -28.21 6.00 -17.59
CA THR A 137 -28.90 6.85 -18.58
C THR A 137 -30.32 7.23 -18.12
N ASN A 138 -30.91 6.46 -17.20
CA ASN A 138 -32.24 6.69 -16.65
C ASN A 138 -32.13 7.26 -15.21
N PRO A 139 -32.68 8.45 -14.92
CA PRO A 139 -32.60 9.07 -13.59
C PRO A 139 -33.41 8.34 -12.50
N LEU A 140 -34.25 7.36 -12.86
CA LEU A 140 -35.02 6.56 -11.90
C LEU A 140 -34.22 5.41 -11.26
N VAL A 141 -33.10 5.02 -11.87
CA VAL A 141 -32.18 4.02 -11.31
C VAL A 141 -31.01 4.79 -10.71
N PRO A 142 -30.49 4.42 -9.52
CA PRO A 142 -29.37 5.14 -8.92
C PRO A 142 -28.06 4.90 -9.68
N PHE A 143 -27.76 3.64 -10.07
CA PHE A 143 -26.58 3.25 -10.82
C PHE A 143 -26.84 2.07 -11.75
N THR A 144 -26.12 2.02 -12.88
CA THR A 144 -25.99 0.79 -13.67
C THR A 144 -24.81 0.01 -13.12
N ILE A 145 -25.05 -1.22 -12.67
CA ILE A 145 -24.01 -2.11 -12.14
C ILE A 145 -23.67 -3.13 -13.21
N GLU A 146 -22.39 -3.20 -13.56
CA GLU A 146 -21.86 -4.16 -14.53
C GLU A 146 -20.75 -4.98 -13.89
N THR A 147 -20.89 -6.31 -13.97
CA THR A 147 -19.82 -7.24 -13.62
C THR A 147 -18.80 -7.23 -14.75
N ARG A 148 -17.58 -6.73 -14.47
CA ARG A 148 -16.53 -6.58 -15.50
C ARG A 148 -15.74 -7.88 -15.69
N THR A 149 -15.27 -8.44 -14.59
CA THR A 149 -14.44 -9.66 -14.61
C THR A 149 -14.78 -10.56 -13.43
N VAL A 150 -14.98 -11.82 -13.75
CA VAL A 150 -15.03 -12.93 -12.80
C VAL A 150 -13.61 -13.51 -12.71
N ASP A 151 -13.15 -13.89 -11.52
CA ASP A 151 -11.79 -14.39 -11.17
C ASP A 151 -10.69 -13.34 -10.93
N ILE A 152 -11.02 -12.05 -10.97
CA ILE A 152 -10.10 -10.95 -10.62
C ILE A 152 -10.83 -9.98 -9.70
N GLY A 153 -10.44 -10.00 -8.43
CA GLY A 153 -10.90 -9.07 -7.40
C GLY A 153 -9.74 -8.40 -6.67
N CYS A 154 -10.01 -7.81 -5.50
CA CYS A 154 -9.01 -7.17 -4.65
C CYS A 154 -9.00 -7.83 -3.27
N VAL A 155 -7.79 -8.12 -2.76
CA VAL A 155 -7.59 -8.76 -1.46
C VAL A 155 -7.33 -7.76 -0.32
N ALA A 156 -7.03 -6.51 -0.65
CA ALA A 156 -6.55 -5.53 0.32
C ALA A 156 -7.17 -4.14 0.06
N PRO A 157 -8.27 -3.76 0.75
CA PRO A 157 -9.01 -2.52 0.48
C PRO A 157 -8.14 -1.27 0.54
N PHE A 158 -7.30 -1.16 1.58
CA PHE A 158 -6.48 0.03 1.83
C PHE A 158 -5.27 0.15 0.89
N SER A 159 -5.08 -0.83 0.01
CA SER A 159 -4.03 -0.82 -1.00
C SER A 159 -4.48 -0.31 -2.37
N ILE A 160 -5.78 -0.05 -2.53
CA ILE A 160 -6.33 0.43 -3.80
C ILE A 160 -5.91 1.90 -3.97
N VAL A 161 -5.10 2.15 -4.99
CA VAL A 161 -4.57 3.49 -5.28
C VAL A 161 -5.14 3.99 -6.59
N ASN A 162 -5.81 5.15 -6.55
CA ASN A 162 -6.24 5.85 -7.74
C ASN A 162 -5.11 6.75 -8.26
N VAL A 163 -4.77 6.57 -9.54
CA VAL A 163 -3.88 7.46 -10.29
C VAL A 163 -4.57 7.85 -11.61
N HIS A 164 -5.10 9.07 -11.65
CA HIS A 164 -5.92 9.57 -12.77
C HIS A 164 -7.18 8.70 -12.98
N GLU A 165 -7.39 8.14 -14.17
CA GLU A 165 -8.51 7.22 -14.45
C GLU A 165 -8.16 5.74 -14.17
N ASN A 166 -6.95 5.47 -13.69
CA ASN A 166 -6.49 4.11 -13.42
C ASN A 166 -6.52 3.80 -11.93
N LEU A 167 -7.02 2.61 -11.60
CA LEU A 167 -6.91 2.02 -10.27
C LEU A 167 -5.80 0.98 -10.27
N PHE A 168 -4.94 1.03 -9.27
CA PHE A 168 -3.91 0.04 -9.03
C PHE A 168 -4.24 -0.70 -7.74
N TYR A 169 -4.27 -2.02 -7.78
CA TYR A 169 -4.63 -2.84 -6.63
C TYR A 169 -4.00 -4.23 -6.69
N PRO A 170 -3.73 -4.85 -5.54
CA PRO A 170 -3.40 -6.26 -5.42
C PRO A 170 -4.66 -7.13 -5.47
N SER A 171 -4.55 -8.19 -6.25
CA SER A 171 -5.49 -9.30 -6.34
C SER A 171 -4.80 -10.58 -5.83
N GLU A 172 -5.51 -11.70 -5.71
CA GLU A 172 -4.92 -12.97 -5.25
C GLU A 172 -3.69 -13.40 -6.08
N LYS A 173 -3.71 -13.13 -7.38
CA LYS A 173 -2.64 -13.53 -8.32
C LYS A 173 -1.49 -12.53 -8.40
N GLY A 174 -1.68 -11.30 -7.93
CA GLY A 174 -0.69 -10.23 -7.99
C GLY A 174 -1.34 -8.86 -8.20
N PHE A 175 -0.52 -7.86 -8.50
CA PHE A 175 -0.96 -6.50 -8.79
C PHE A 175 -1.55 -6.33 -10.19
N TYR A 176 -2.64 -5.56 -10.25
CA TYR A 176 -3.36 -5.20 -11.46
C TYR A 176 -3.49 -3.68 -11.58
N GLN A 177 -3.59 -3.23 -12.82
CA GLN A 177 -4.03 -1.89 -13.21
C GLN A 177 -5.40 -2.01 -13.88
N PHE A 178 -6.34 -1.14 -13.54
CA PHE A 178 -7.69 -1.15 -14.10
C PHE A 178 -8.10 0.25 -14.56
N ASP A 179 -8.52 0.34 -15.82
CA ASP A 179 -8.89 1.58 -16.52
C ASP A 179 -10.41 1.69 -16.75
N SER A 180 -11.22 1.06 -15.89
CA SER A 180 -12.68 0.91 -16.03
C SER A 180 -13.15 -0.04 -17.15
N SER A 181 -12.23 -0.54 -18.00
CA SER A 181 -12.53 -1.49 -19.08
C SER A 181 -12.06 -2.90 -18.73
N PHE A 182 -10.74 -3.14 -18.68
CA PHE A 182 -10.18 -4.46 -18.42
C PHE A 182 -8.98 -4.40 -17.45
N PRO A 183 -8.90 -5.31 -16.47
CA PRO A 183 -7.77 -5.37 -15.57
C PRO A 183 -6.53 -5.90 -16.30
N ARG A 184 -5.45 -5.12 -16.29
CA ARG A 184 -4.14 -5.47 -16.82
C ARG A 184 -3.23 -5.96 -15.71
N TYR A 185 -2.65 -7.15 -15.89
CA TYR A 185 -1.67 -7.70 -14.96
C TYR A 185 -0.33 -6.95 -15.06
N ILE A 186 0.15 -6.39 -13.96
CA ILE A 186 1.45 -5.67 -13.89
C ILE A 186 2.50 -6.41 -13.06
N SER A 187 2.09 -7.45 -12.34
CA SER A 187 2.93 -8.12 -11.35
C SER A 187 3.96 -9.10 -11.91
N ARG A 188 4.13 -9.26 -13.22
CA ARG A 188 5.12 -10.22 -13.80
C ARG A 188 6.51 -10.06 -13.21
N VAL A 189 6.93 -8.82 -12.94
CA VAL A 189 8.25 -8.50 -12.36
C VAL A 189 8.27 -8.54 -10.82
N ILE A 190 7.11 -8.35 -10.19
CA ILE A 190 6.93 -8.31 -8.73
C ILE A 190 6.58 -9.70 -8.16
N GLU A 191 6.21 -10.64 -9.02
CA GLU A 191 5.62 -11.94 -8.67
C GLU A 191 6.42 -12.74 -7.62
N PRO A 192 7.77 -12.79 -7.65
CA PRO A 192 8.52 -13.47 -6.61
C PRO A 192 8.31 -12.85 -5.22
N THR A 193 8.20 -11.51 -5.15
CA THR A 193 7.91 -10.79 -3.91
C THR A 193 6.46 -11.03 -3.48
N TRP A 194 5.51 -10.97 -4.42
CA TRP A 194 4.09 -11.19 -4.13
C TRP A 194 3.80 -12.62 -3.62
N ARG A 195 4.41 -13.64 -4.24
CA ARG A 195 4.23 -15.05 -3.86
C ARG A 195 4.84 -15.37 -2.50
N ALA A 196 5.80 -14.57 -2.02
CA ALA A 196 6.37 -14.73 -0.69
C ALA A 196 5.41 -14.26 0.42
N VAL A 197 4.43 -13.40 0.10
CA VAL A 197 3.44 -12.91 1.05
C VAL A 197 2.41 -14.01 1.34
N SER A 198 2.28 -14.36 2.61
CA SER A 198 1.24 -15.29 3.07
C SER A 198 -0.15 -14.79 2.72
N ILE A 199 -1.01 -15.67 2.22
CA ILE A 199 -2.39 -15.34 1.85
C ILE A 199 -3.15 -14.72 3.03
N ALA A 200 -2.90 -15.19 4.25
CA ALA A 200 -3.56 -14.73 5.47
C ALA A 200 -3.22 -13.29 5.88
N ASN A 201 -2.17 -12.69 5.31
CA ASN A 201 -1.70 -11.35 5.66
C ASN A 201 -1.87 -10.34 4.52
N ARG A 202 -2.55 -10.72 3.43
CA ARG A 202 -2.67 -9.85 2.25
C ARG A 202 -3.59 -8.67 2.49
N ASP A 203 -4.57 -8.82 3.37
CA ASP A 203 -5.50 -7.78 3.80
C ASP A 203 -4.79 -6.60 4.51
N LEU A 204 -3.63 -6.84 5.12
CA LEU A 204 -2.81 -5.83 5.79
C LEU A 204 -2.08 -4.86 4.84
N ILE A 205 -2.12 -5.12 3.53
CA ILE A 205 -1.40 -4.29 2.57
C ILE A 205 -2.04 -2.91 2.47
N VAL A 206 -1.20 -1.89 2.55
CA VAL A 206 -1.62 -0.48 2.43
C VAL A 206 -0.93 0.16 1.25
N GLY A 207 -1.62 1.07 0.57
CA GLY A 207 -1.15 1.71 -0.66
C GLY A 207 -1.32 3.22 -0.59
N VAL A 208 -0.37 3.95 -1.17
CA VAL A 208 -0.45 5.41 -1.29
C VAL A 208 0.17 5.90 -2.58
N HIS A 209 -0.40 6.97 -3.13
CA HIS A 209 0.07 7.63 -4.33
C HIS A 209 1.04 8.77 -3.99
N ASP A 210 2.30 8.65 -4.39
CA ASP A 210 3.22 9.79 -4.41
C ASP A 210 3.14 10.50 -5.77
N ARG A 211 2.35 11.57 -5.79
CA ARG A 211 2.15 12.39 -6.99
C ARG A 211 3.41 13.14 -7.42
N ARG A 212 4.31 13.48 -6.49
CA ARG A 212 5.51 14.28 -6.78
C ARG A 212 6.52 13.47 -7.59
N ASN A 213 6.73 12.21 -7.19
CA ASN A 213 7.71 11.32 -7.81
C ASN A 213 7.08 10.38 -8.86
N GLU A 214 5.79 10.52 -9.13
CA GLU A 214 5.03 9.66 -10.03
C GLU A 214 5.15 8.17 -9.69
N THR A 215 5.06 7.86 -8.40
CA THR A 215 5.16 6.49 -7.88
C THR A 215 3.99 6.10 -7.00
N ILE A 216 3.75 4.80 -6.91
CA ILE A 216 2.83 4.18 -5.96
C ILE A 216 3.67 3.41 -4.95
N LEU A 217 3.34 3.55 -3.68
CA LEU A 217 4.00 2.85 -2.59
C LEU A 217 3.01 1.86 -1.98
N TRP A 218 3.40 0.59 -1.89
CA TRP A 218 2.65 -0.44 -1.17
C TRP A 218 3.46 -0.99 -0.01
N GLY A 219 2.91 -0.91 1.19
CA GLY A 219 3.42 -1.56 2.38
C GLY A 219 2.96 -3.02 2.37
N VAL A 220 3.91 -3.94 2.42
CA VAL A 220 3.68 -5.37 2.25
C VAL A 220 4.30 -6.13 3.42
N PRO A 221 3.61 -7.12 3.99
CA PRO A 221 4.18 -7.95 5.04
C PRO A 221 4.98 -9.09 4.44
N SER A 222 6.22 -9.27 4.88
CA SER A 222 7.00 -10.49 4.60
C SER A 222 6.45 -11.71 5.36
N GLY A 223 5.59 -11.48 6.35
CA GLY A 223 5.10 -12.50 7.30
C GLY A 223 6.13 -12.88 8.36
N SER A 224 7.31 -12.26 8.33
CA SER A 224 8.39 -12.57 9.24
C SER A 224 8.33 -11.67 10.48
N THR A 225 8.10 -10.36 10.32
CA THR A 225 8.16 -9.40 11.43
C THR A 225 6.84 -9.32 12.20
N LEU A 226 6.93 -9.30 13.53
CA LEU A 226 5.79 -9.16 14.43
C LEU A 226 5.87 -7.85 15.25
N ASP A 227 4.73 -7.28 15.61
CA ASP A 227 4.65 -6.21 16.60
C ASP A 227 4.84 -6.75 18.04
N ALA A 228 4.78 -5.85 19.02
CA ALA A 228 4.91 -6.19 20.44
C ALA A 228 3.78 -7.12 20.95
N ASP A 229 2.64 -7.15 20.27
CA ASP A 229 1.48 -7.96 20.59
C ASP A 229 1.46 -9.30 19.81
N GLY A 230 2.45 -9.53 18.94
CA GLY A 230 2.60 -10.74 18.13
C GLY A 230 1.84 -10.73 16.81
N ASN A 231 1.30 -9.59 16.37
CA ASN A 231 0.64 -9.46 15.07
C ASN A 231 1.65 -9.20 13.96
N VAL A 232 1.37 -9.70 12.76
CA VAL A 232 2.22 -9.46 11.59
C VAL A 232 2.17 -7.99 11.20
N VAL A 233 3.35 -7.39 10.98
CA VAL A 233 3.46 -6.01 10.49
C VAL A 233 3.97 -5.97 9.06
N ASN A 234 3.62 -4.90 8.37
CA ASN A 234 4.27 -4.54 7.12
C ASN A 234 5.73 -4.20 7.40
N ASP A 235 6.67 -4.84 6.71
CA ASP A 235 8.11 -4.66 6.87
C ASP A 235 8.84 -4.51 5.52
N GLN A 236 8.08 -4.54 4.43
CA GLN A 236 8.56 -4.28 3.08
C GLN A 236 7.73 -3.17 2.45
N MET A 237 8.36 -2.42 1.55
CA MET A 237 7.68 -1.45 0.70
C MET A 237 8.00 -1.74 -0.76
N ILE A 238 6.96 -1.87 -1.57
CA ILE A 238 7.05 -1.96 -3.02
C ILE A 238 6.77 -0.58 -3.59
N THR A 239 7.76 -0.01 -4.28
CA THR A 239 7.61 1.24 -5.02
C THR A 239 7.41 0.90 -6.49
N TRP A 240 6.35 1.41 -7.10
CA TRP A 240 6.04 1.26 -8.51
C TRP A 240 6.02 2.61 -9.21
N CYS A 241 6.90 2.81 -10.19
CA CYS A 241 6.95 4.03 -10.99
C CYS A 241 6.05 3.86 -12.22
N TYR A 242 4.98 4.66 -12.30
CA TYR A 242 4.04 4.59 -13.44
C TYR A 242 4.41 5.55 -14.58
N ALA A 243 5.36 6.46 -14.36
CA ALA A 243 5.88 7.37 -15.39
C ALA A 243 6.61 6.65 -16.53
N VAL A 244 7.30 5.57 -16.19
CA VAL A 244 8.07 4.76 -17.14
C VAL A 244 7.10 3.80 -17.83
N GLY A 245 6.45 4.27 -18.89
CA GLY A 245 5.49 3.49 -19.67
C GLY A 245 6.00 2.08 -19.99
N GLY A 246 5.20 1.06 -19.69
CA GLY A 246 5.55 -0.35 -19.97
C GLY A 246 5.87 -1.22 -18.75
N GLY A 247 5.77 -0.70 -17.53
CA GLY A 247 5.84 -1.51 -16.30
C GLY A 247 7.26 -1.95 -15.93
N MET A 248 8.27 -1.12 -16.22
CA MET A 248 9.68 -1.51 -16.10
C MET A 248 10.42 -0.92 -14.88
N GLY A 249 9.78 -0.07 -14.08
CA GLY A 249 10.41 0.57 -12.93
C GLY A 249 9.72 0.22 -11.62
N TRP A 250 10.29 -0.73 -10.87
CA TRP A 250 9.86 -0.99 -9.50
C TRP A 250 11.06 -1.23 -8.57
N ALA A 251 10.85 -0.99 -7.29
CA ALA A 251 11.84 -1.27 -6.27
C ALA A 251 11.19 -1.90 -5.04
N LYS A 252 11.91 -2.82 -4.40
CA LYS A 252 11.60 -3.31 -3.07
C LYS A 252 12.51 -2.60 -2.07
N ARG A 253 11.94 -2.05 -1.02
CA ARG A 253 12.66 -1.65 0.20
C ARG A 253 12.29 -2.60 1.31
N THR A 254 13.27 -3.02 2.08
CA THR A 254 13.07 -3.86 3.28
C THR A 254 13.31 -3.03 4.52
N ASN A 255 12.74 -3.46 5.64
CA ASN A 255 12.84 -2.79 6.94
C ASN A 255 12.12 -1.42 6.93
N VAL A 256 11.05 -1.32 6.15
CA VAL A 256 10.17 -0.14 6.11
C VAL A 256 8.79 -0.60 6.52
N SER A 257 8.29 -0.06 7.62
CA SER A 257 6.94 -0.38 8.09
C SER A 257 5.96 0.71 7.70
N MET A 258 4.86 0.30 7.07
CA MET A 258 3.79 1.19 6.62
C MET A 258 2.46 0.50 6.90
N SER A 259 1.89 0.77 8.07
CA SER A 259 0.56 0.28 8.49
C SER A 259 -0.55 1.26 8.13
N VAL A 260 -0.24 2.55 8.03
CA VAL A 260 -1.14 3.59 7.55
C VAL A 260 -0.33 4.58 6.72
N ALA A 261 -0.91 5.12 5.65
CA ALA A 261 -0.31 6.16 4.87
C ALA A 261 -1.32 7.27 4.56
N ALA A 262 -0.84 8.51 4.53
CA ALA A 262 -1.65 9.68 4.25
C ALA A 262 -0.85 10.69 3.41
N ILE A 263 -1.55 11.40 2.54
CA ILE A 263 -0.99 12.51 1.79
C ILE A 263 -1.38 13.79 2.51
N VAL A 264 -0.39 14.56 2.94
CA VAL A 264 -0.60 15.84 3.62
C VAL A 264 -0.02 16.94 2.72
N PRO A 265 -0.81 17.95 2.32
CA PRO A 265 -0.28 19.10 1.60
C PRO A 265 0.56 19.95 2.57
N ASP A 266 1.80 20.23 2.21
CA ASP A 266 2.65 21.20 2.91
C ASP A 266 2.17 22.65 2.66
N ALA A 267 2.70 23.63 3.40
CA ALA A 267 2.46 25.05 3.26
C ALA A 267 2.72 25.61 1.84
N ASN A 268 3.47 24.87 1.01
CA ASN A 268 3.73 25.18 -0.40
C ASN A 268 2.83 24.42 -1.38
N GLU A 269 1.74 23.79 -0.90
CA GLU A 269 0.85 22.91 -1.67
C GLU A 269 1.57 21.69 -2.28
N VAL A 270 2.74 21.35 -1.76
CA VAL A 270 3.46 20.14 -2.15
C VAL A 270 2.87 18.98 -1.36
N ASN A 271 2.23 18.05 -2.07
CA ASN A 271 1.72 16.80 -1.49
C ASN A 271 2.90 15.98 -0.97
N GLN A 272 2.94 15.76 0.34
CA GLN A 272 3.93 14.94 1.02
C GLN A 272 3.28 13.66 1.52
N VAL A 273 3.97 12.54 1.38
CA VAL A 273 3.50 11.24 1.87
C VAL A 273 4.05 11.01 3.28
N TYR A 274 3.14 10.93 4.24
CA TYR A 274 3.44 10.49 5.59
C TYR A 274 2.95 9.05 5.76
N PHE A 275 3.71 8.24 6.47
CA PHE A 275 3.27 6.90 6.85
C PHE A 275 3.59 6.61 8.30
N ALA A 276 2.77 5.76 8.91
CA ALA A 276 2.96 5.32 10.27
C ALA A 276 3.21 3.81 10.32
N ASP A 277 4.02 3.38 11.28
CA ASP A 277 4.22 1.95 11.57
C ASP A 277 3.21 1.42 12.60
N GLY A 278 3.24 0.10 12.82
CA GLY A 278 2.40 -0.56 13.82
C GLY A 278 2.71 -0.17 15.27
N LEU A 279 3.81 0.54 15.52
CA LEU A 279 4.20 1.05 16.84
C LEU A 279 3.79 2.51 17.06
N GLY A 280 3.15 3.14 16.07
CA GLY A 280 2.66 4.52 16.14
C GLY A 280 3.70 5.59 15.80
N TYR A 281 4.87 5.21 15.28
CA TYR A 281 5.84 6.19 14.79
C TYR A 281 5.44 6.71 13.42
N LEU A 282 5.69 8.00 13.18
CA LEU A 282 5.39 8.69 11.92
C LEU A 282 6.66 8.98 11.13
N TYR A 283 6.62 8.72 9.83
CA TYR A 283 7.71 8.88 8.88
C TYR A 283 7.27 9.74 7.71
N LEU A 284 8.20 10.50 7.15
CA LEU A 284 7.98 11.31 5.96
C LEU A 284 8.77 10.71 4.78
N HIS A 285 8.06 10.28 3.75
CA HIS A 285 8.69 9.76 2.54
C HIS A 285 9.57 10.82 1.87
N ASP A 286 10.73 10.40 1.35
CA ASP A 286 11.61 11.21 0.48
C ASP A 286 12.17 12.51 1.10
N SER A 287 12.24 12.60 2.43
CA SER A 287 12.73 13.80 3.12
C SER A 287 14.15 13.67 3.68
N GLY A 288 14.69 12.46 3.83
CA GLY A 288 15.92 12.23 4.60
C GLY A 288 15.86 12.69 6.07
N THR A 289 14.73 13.26 6.51
CA THR A 289 14.48 13.85 7.84
C THR A 289 13.04 13.58 8.27
N ASN A 290 12.83 12.66 9.20
CA ASN A 290 11.50 12.34 9.74
C ASN A 290 10.99 13.45 10.68
N TYR A 291 9.74 13.88 10.53
CA TYR A 291 9.06 14.82 11.44
C TYR A 291 8.19 14.06 12.45
N GLY A 292 8.57 14.08 13.73
CA GLY A 292 7.85 13.47 14.85
C GLY A 292 8.62 13.62 16.18
N VAL A 293 7.95 13.38 17.32
CA VAL A 293 8.60 13.32 18.64
C VAL A 293 9.47 12.06 18.67
N GLY A 294 10.76 12.23 18.34
CA GLY A 294 11.69 11.15 18.04
C GLY A 294 12.08 11.17 16.57
N THR A 295 13.06 12.01 16.23
CA THR A 295 13.65 12.08 14.88
C THR A 295 14.47 10.82 14.63
N ARG A 296 13.84 9.79 14.05
CA ARG A 296 14.49 8.49 13.78
C ARG A 296 15.08 8.44 12.38
N THR A 297 16.21 9.10 12.18
CA THR A 297 16.96 9.03 10.90
C THR A 297 18.41 8.60 11.05
N SER A 298 18.84 8.21 12.25
CA SER A 298 20.18 7.64 12.42
C SER A 298 20.18 6.17 12.02
N SER A 299 20.26 5.91 10.73
CA SER A 299 20.79 4.64 10.28
C SER A 299 22.28 4.62 10.60
N VAL A 300 22.70 3.67 11.43
CA VAL A 300 24.10 3.47 11.79
C VAL A 300 24.46 2.08 11.33
N SER A 301 25.44 2.00 10.44
CA SER A 301 25.90 0.74 9.86
C SER A 301 27.18 0.28 10.53
N GLY A 302 27.32 -1.03 10.70
CA GLY A 302 28.55 -1.64 11.20
C GLY A 302 28.77 -1.45 12.71
N LEU A 303 27.72 -1.47 13.53
CA LEU A 303 27.89 -1.48 14.98
C LEU A 303 28.40 -2.86 15.43
N ASP A 304 29.54 -2.87 16.09
CA ASP A 304 30.11 -4.10 16.66
C ASP A 304 29.17 -4.68 17.72
N VAL A 305 28.90 -5.99 17.64
CA VAL A 305 28.17 -6.68 18.69
C VAL A 305 29.12 -6.98 19.85
N SER A 306 28.72 -6.60 21.07
CA SER A 306 29.51 -6.93 22.27
C SER A 306 29.12 -8.28 22.88
N ALA A 307 27.83 -8.62 22.84
CA ALA A 307 27.26 -9.90 23.25
C ALA A 307 25.80 -10.01 22.76
N GLY A 308 25.25 -11.20 22.71
CA GLY A 308 23.83 -11.42 22.38
C GLY A 308 23.29 -12.70 22.98
N THR A 309 21.97 -12.81 22.98
CA THR A 309 21.25 -14.07 23.19
C THR A 309 20.40 -14.35 21.96
N VAL A 310 19.63 -15.43 21.97
CA VAL A 310 18.71 -15.71 20.86
C VAL A 310 17.72 -14.58 20.61
N ASN A 311 17.34 -13.77 21.61
CA ASN A 311 16.36 -12.68 21.46
C ASN A 311 16.88 -11.30 21.87
N THR A 312 18.17 -11.15 22.17
CA THR A 312 18.77 -9.87 22.52
C THR A 312 20.08 -9.64 21.79
N VAL A 313 20.44 -8.38 21.57
CA VAL A 313 21.74 -7.98 21.05
C VAL A 313 22.26 -6.78 21.83
N THR A 314 23.54 -6.80 22.18
CA THR A 314 24.19 -5.74 22.94
C THR A 314 25.09 -4.93 22.01
N ILE A 315 24.71 -3.69 21.74
CA ILE A 315 25.39 -2.80 20.78
C ILE A 315 25.84 -1.49 21.43
N PRO A 316 26.97 -0.90 20.98
CA PRO A 316 27.41 0.41 21.43
C PRO A 316 26.33 1.46 21.18
N ARG A 317 26.04 2.27 22.19
CA ARG A 317 25.18 3.45 22.02
C ARG A 317 25.90 4.46 21.15
N VAL A 318 25.30 4.85 20.03
CA VAL A 318 25.94 5.78 19.09
C VAL A 318 25.95 7.19 19.69
N SER A 319 27.11 7.83 19.77
CA SER A 319 27.27 9.17 20.37
C SER A 319 26.55 10.27 19.59
N ASP A 320 26.39 10.10 18.29
CA ASP A 320 25.70 11.05 17.39
C ASP A 320 24.18 10.96 17.54
N LEU A 321 23.70 9.90 18.17
CA LEU A 321 22.36 9.75 18.69
C LEU A 321 22.25 10.33 20.09
N THR A 322 22.39 11.65 20.19
CA THR A 322 22.19 12.34 21.47
C THR A 322 20.85 11.91 22.10
N ALA A 323 20.80 11.80 23.43
CA ALA A 323 19.60 11.36 24.17
C ALA A 323 18.33 12.18 23.87
N ALA A 324 18.47 13.34 23.20
CA ALA A 324 17.36 14.14 22.70
C ALA A 324 16.75 13.61 21.37
N GLY A 325 17.49 12.86 20.55
CA GLY A 325 17.03 12.34 19.25
C GLY A 325 16.33 10.98 19.33
N LEU A 326 16.72 10.12 20.28
CA LEU A 326 16.11 8.81 20.54
C LEU A 326 15.78 8.65 22.04
N PRO A 327 14.67 9.24 22.51
CA PRO A 327 14.28 9.16 23.93
C PRO A 327 14.01 7.72 24.39
N GLU A 328 13.58 6.84 23.49
CA GLU A 328 13.38 5.40 23.75
C GLU A 328 14.53 4.52 23.23
N GLY A 329 15.71 5.10 22.95
CA GLY A 329 16.84 4.35 22.39
C GLY A 329 16.50 3.70 21.04
N TYR A 330 16.88 2.44 20.87
CA TYR A 330 16.66 1.68 19.63
C TYR A 330 15.23 1.12 19.47
N ARG A 331 14.37 1.18 20.50
CA ARG A 331 13.04 0.55 20.50
C ARG A 331 12.15 1.03 19.35
N GLY A 332 11.84 0.21 18.36
CA GLY A 332 11.02 0.52 17.17
C GLY A 332 11.85 0.80 15.93
N LEU A 333 13.17 0.63 16.01
CA LEU A 333 14.05 0.59 14.85
C LEU A 333 14.24 -0.85 14.41
N TYR A 334 14.39 -1.06 13.11
CA TYR A 334 14.86 -2.33 12.58
C TYR A 334 16.35 -2.49 12.84
N LEU A 335 16.75 -3.69 13.27
CA LEU A 335 18.13 -4.12 13.42
C LEU A 335 18.40 -5.23 12.41
N THR A 336 19.37 -5.03 11.54
CA THR A 336 19.84 -6.07 10.62
C THR A 336 21.18 -6.59 11.11
N LYS A 337 21.21 -7.86 11.51
CA LYS A 337 22.43 -8.60 11.83
C LYS A 337 23.03 -9.13 10.55
N GLU A 338 24.31 -8.84 10.33
CA GLU A 338 25.11 -9.42 9.25
C GLU A 338 26.26 -10.23 9.83
N THR A 339 26.33 -11.50 9.43
CA THR A 339 27.44 -12.40 9.80
C THR A 339 28.66 -12.16 8.90
N PRO A 340 29.87 -12.58 9.30
CA PRO A 340 31.06 -12.54 8.43
C PRO A 340 30.90 -13.28 7.10
N ALA A 341 29.97 -14.25 7.04
CA ALA A 341 29.63 -15.00 5.84
C ALA A 341 28.64 -14.26 4.92
N GLY A 342 28.18 -13.07 5.30
CA GLY A 342 27.19 -12.28 4.56
C GLY A 342 25.75 -12.76 4.73
N VAL A 343 25.49 -13.71 5.65
CA VAL A 343 24.11 -14.09 6.00
C VAL A 343 23.49 -12.98 6.83
N ARG A 344 22.29 -12.57 6.45
CA ARG A 344 21.56 -11.45 7.08
C ARG A 344 20.24 -11.89 7.70
N GLU A 345 19.96 -11.33 8.86
CA GLU A 345 18.69 -11.46 9.55
C GLU A 345 18.24 -10.07 9.99
N THR A 346 16.98 -9.70 9.78
CA THR A 346 16.42 -8.44 10.31
C THR A 346 15.43 -8.76 11.42
N ARG A 347 15.46 -7.96 12.48
CA ARG A 347 14.50 -7.99 13.58
C ARG A 347 14.06 -6.58 13.96
N LEU A 348 12.86 -6.44 14.52
CA LEU A 348 12.37 -5.17 15.06
C LEU A 348 12.76 -5.06 16.53
N ALA A 349 13.39 -3.95 16.92
CA ALA A 349 13.66 -3.69 18.33
C ALA A 349 12.35 -3.39 19.07
N ILE A 350 12.00 -4.18 20.09
CA ILE A 350 10.76 -3.97 20.87
C ILE A 350 11.03 -3.33 22.24
N ALA A 351 12.26 -3.44 22.73
CA ALA A 351 12.70 -2.81 23.96
C ALA A 351 14.21 -2.50 23.93
N ASP A 352 14.62 -1.49 24.68
CA ASP A 352 16.01 -1.08 24.88
C ASP A 352 16.19 -0.77 26.37
N ASP A 353 17.27 -1.27 26.99
CA ASP A 353 17.62 -0.99 28.39
C ASP A 353 18.16 0.43 28.62
N LEU A 354 18.39 1.18 27.54
CA LEU A 354 18.93 2.54 27.48
C LEU A 354 20.34 2.67 28.09
N ALA A 355 21.04 1.55 28.28
CA ALA A 355 22.39 1.52 28.83
C ALA A 355 23.46 1.89 27.78
N SER A 356 24.74 1.88 28.19
CA SER A 356 25.88 2.03 27.28
C SER A 356 26.97 1.03 27.67
N PRO A 357 27.21 -0.03 26.86
CA PRO A 357 26.45 -0.43 25.66
C PRO A 357 24.99 -0.80 25.99
N SER A 358 24.10 -0.68 25.01
CA SER A 358 22.67 -0.93 25.17
C SER A 358 22.35 -2.38 24.82
N THR A 359 21.53 -3.03 25.65
CA THR A 359 20.95 -4.34 25.37
C THR A 359 19.57 -4.14 24.77
N VAL A 360 19.44 -4.49 23.48
CA VAL A 360 18.21 -4.36 22.72
C VAL A 360 17.52 -5.72 22.63
N THR A 361 16.25 -5.78 23.03
CA THR A 361 15.39 -6.94 22.85
C THR A 361 14.65 -6.82 21.52
N VAL A 362 14.61 -7.91 20.77
CA VAL A 362 13.98 -7.97 19.45
C VAL A 362 12.66 -8.75 19.44
N ASP A 363 11.84 -8.52 18.41
CA ASP A 363 10.50 -9.11 18.21
C ASP A 363 10.49 -10.64 18.21
N ARG A 364 11.58 -11.29 17.77
CA ARG A 364 11.70 -12.74 17.67
C ARG A 364 13.14 -13.20 17.65
N ASN A 365 13.35 -14.49 17.91
CA ASN A 365 14.68 -15.05 17.99
C ASN A 365 15.46 -14.87 16.68
N TRP A 366 16.74 -14.53 16.80
CA TRP A 366 17.74 -14.73 15.78
C TRP A 366 17.87 -16.22 15.48
N ASP A 367 18.03 -16.57 14.21
CA ASP A 367 18.20 -17.97 13.80
C ASP A 367 19.54 -18.51 14.30
N VAL A 368 20.54 -17.62 14.36
CA VAL A 368 21.82 -17.83 15.03
C VAL A 368 22.04 -16.73 16.06
N THR A 369 22.42 -17.08 17.29
CA THR A 369 22.70 -16.10 18.35
C THR A 369 23.75 -15.09 17.88
N PRO A 370 23.53 -13.76 18.03
CA PRO A 370 24.51 -12.75 17.67
C PRO A 370 25.81 -12.92 18.45
N THR A 371 26.92 -12.82 17.75
CA THR A 371 28.29 -12.99 18.24
C THR A 371 29.10 -11.73 17.99
N ALA A 372 30.26 -11.61 18.66
CA ALA A 372 31.12 -10.44 18.51
C ALA A 372 31.78 -10.30 17.11
N SER A 373 31.64 -11.30 16.24
CA SER A 373 32.05 -11.19 14.83
C SER A 373 30.94 -10.65 13.92
N ASP A 374 29.72 -10.54 14.42
CA ASP A 374 28.59 -10.01 13.67
C ASP A 374 28.58 -8.48 13.77
N THR A 375 28.01 -7.85 12.75
CA THR A 375 27.73 -6.42 12.74
C THR A 375 26.24 -6.18 12.76
N ILE A 376 25.80 -5.16 13.48
CA ILE A 376 24.41 -4.68 13.45
C ILE A 376 24.34 -3.38 12.66
N ASP A 377 23.44 -3.39 11.68
CA ASP A 377 22.98 -2.20 10.98
C ASP A 377 21.62 -1.78 11.58
N VAL A 378 21.40 -0.48 11.77
CA VAL A 378 20.14 0.07 12.34
C VAL A 378 19.36 0.83 11.25
N GLY A 379 18.05 0.64 11.16
CA GLY A 379 17.12 1.41 10.31
C GLY A 379 16.72 0.76 8.97
N SER A 380 16.21 1.58 8.04
CA SER A 380 16.04 1.22 6.62
C SER A 380 17.44 1.15 6.00
N ILE A 381 17.86 -0.04 5.57
CA ILE A 381 19.27 -0.31 5.18
C ILE A 381 19.38 -0.77 3.73
N GLU A 382 18.29 -1.26 3.12
CA GLU A 382 18.39 -1.95 1.84
C GLU A 382 17.30 -1.54 0.86
N MET A 383 17.76 -1.05 -0.29
CA MET A 383 16.95 -0.94 -1.49
C MET A 383 17.40 -2.03 -2.46
N ASN A 384 16.45 -2.75 -3.03
CA ASN A 384 16.66 -3.60 -4.19
C ASN A 384 15.71 -3.15 -5.31
N ALA A 385 16.24 -2.37 -6.25
CA ALA A 385 15.52 -1.95 -7.45
C ALA A 385 15.76 -2.97 -8.55
N LEU A 386 14.70 -3.63 -9.02
CA LEU A 386 14.77 -4.59 -10.11
C LEU A 386 14.10 -3.98 -11.34
N PHE A 387 14.86 -3.91 -12.42
CA PHE A 387 14.34 -3.52 -13.72
C PHE A 387 13.79 -4.77 -14.38
N GLY A 388 12.68 -4.61 -15.11
CA GLY A 388 11.98 -5.72 -15.75
C GLY A 388 12.88 -6.55 -16.68
N GLU A 389 12.37 -7.72 -17.08
CA GLU A 389 13.06 -8.60 -18.02
C GLU A 389 13.23 -7.94 -19.39
N ILE A 390 14.47 -7.84 -19.87
CA ILE A 390 14.82 -7.23 -21.14
C ILE A 390 15.20 -8.33 -22.12
N SER A 391 14.45 -8.41 -23.22
CA SER A 391 14.70 -9.33 -24.33
C SER A 391 14.61 -8.55 -25.65
N PRO A 392 15.69 -7.84 -26.03
CA PRO A 392 15.65 -6.88 -27.14
C PRO A 392 15.55 -7.54 -28.52
N PHE A 393 15.95 -8.81 -28.63
CA PHE A 393 15.95 -9.58 -29.88
C PHE A 393 14.89 -10.68 -29.91
N GLY A 394 13.88 -10.60 -29.03
CA GLY A 394 12.84 -11.61 -28.89
C GLY A 394 13.27 -12.81 -28.02
N SER A 395 12.29 -13.58 -27.57
CA SER A 395 12.47 -14.66 -26.58
C SER A 395 13.31 -15.84 -27.06
N GLU A 396 13.57 -15.95 -28.37
CA GLU A 396 14.29 -17.05 -28.99
C GLU A 396 15.78 -16.73 -29.23
N THR A 397 16.15 -15.45 -29.23
CA THR A 397 17.51 -15.01 -29.55
C THR A 397 18.31 -14.81 -28.27
N VAL A 398 19.48 -15.46 -28.18
CA VAL A 398 20.40 -15.22 -27.06
C VAL A 398 20.96 -13.81 -27.20
N SER A 399 20.81 -13.01 -26.16
CA SER A 399 21.38 -11.68 -26.06
C SER A 399 22.68 -11.74 -25.26
N GLU A 400 23.73 -11.08 -25.74
CA GLU A 400 24.96 -10.82 -24.98
C GLU A 400 24.92 -9.41 -24.41
N TRP A 401 24.97 -9.31 -23.09
CA TRP A 401 25.15 -8.08 -22.36
C TRP A 401 26.65 -7.76 -22.26
N ALA A 402 27.11 -6.83 -23.11
CA ALA A 402 28.54 -6.52 -23.22
C ALA A 402 29.03 -5.58 -22.12
N CYS A 403 28.25 -4.52 -21.82
CA CYS A 403 28.56 -3.59 -20.75
C CYS A 403 27.35 -2.73 -20.37
N THR A 404 27.45 -2.09 -19.20
CA THR A 404 26.50 -1.08 -18.73
C THR A 404 27.23 0.21 -18.41
N TYR A 405 26.67 1.33 -18.85
CA TYR A 405 27.08 2.65 -18.43
C TYR A 405 26.04 3.22 -17.47
N VAL A 406 26.48 3.60 -16.28
CA VAL A 406 25.63 4.27 -15.31
C VAL A 406 26.14 5.70 -15.13
N ARG A 407 25.24 6.67 -15.24
CA ARG A 407 25.48 8.07 -14.92
C ARG A 407 24.59 8.47 -13.76
N GLN A 408 25.19 8.88 -12.64
CA GLN A 408 24.47 9.41 -11.48
C GLN A 408 24.06 10.87 -11.71
N ALA A 409 23.02 11.34 -11.01
CA ALA A 409 22.68 12.75 -10.96
C ALA A 409 23.65 13.53 -10.05
N LEU A 410 23.93 14.78 -10.41
CA LEU A 410 24.82 15.70 -9.67
C LEU A 410 24.39 15.94 -8.21
N GLN A 411 23.14 15.64 -7.86
CA GLN A 411 22.55 15.87 -6.54
C GLN A 411 22.65 14.66 -5.60
N SER A 412 23.18 13.51 -6.05
CA SER A 412 23.33 12.33 -5.20
C SER A 412 24.40 12.57 -4.13
N THR A 413 24.10 12.34 -2.85
CA THR A 413 25.11 12.24 -1.79
C THR A 413 25.86 10.90 -1.87
N SER A 414 26.95 10.75 -1.11
CA SER A 414 27.84 9.58 -1.18
C SER A 414 27.15 8.31 -0.70
N GLY A 415 26.87 7.36 -1.61
CA GLY A 415 26.34 6.04 -1.29
C GLY A 415 27.04 4.94 -2.09
N THR A 416 27.02 3.73 -1.56
CA THR A 416 27.56 2.53 -2.20
C THR A 416 26.40 1.78 -2.85
N VAL A 417 26.42 1.70 -4.18
CA VAL A 417 25.42 0.94 -4.94
C VAL A 417 26.11 -0.21 -5.65
N THR A 418 25.51 -1.38 -5.48
CA THR A 418 25.89 -2.61 -6.14
C THR A 418 24.95 -2.82 -7.33
N LEU A 419 25.51 -2.72 -8.53
CA LEU A 419 24.84 -3.12 -9.77
C LEU A 419 24.82 -4.65 -9.83
N THR A 420 23.65 -5.27 -9.79
CA THR A 420 23.49 -6.71 -10.03
C THR A 420 22.97 -6.96 -11.43
N TYR A 421 23.42 -8.03 -12.07
CA TYR A 421 22.86 -8.47 -13.34
C TYR A 421 22.62 -9.97 -13.33
N GLU A 422 21.61 -10.42 -14.07
CA GLU A 422 21.30 -11.83 -14.23
C GLU A 422 20.87 -12.09 -15.68
N ALA A 423 21.49 -13.08 -16.33
CA ALA A 423 21.01 -13.59 -17.61
C ALA A 423 20.28 -14.92 -17.41
N LYS A 424 19.02 -14.98 -17.84
CA LYS A 424 18.16 -16.16 -17.76
C LYS A 424 18.00 -16.82 -19.12
N SER A 425 18.04 -18.15 -19.12
CA SER A 425 17.79 -19.06 -20.26
C SER A 425 18.72 -18.88 -21.47
N GLY A 426 19.04 -19.97 -22.18
CA GLY A 426 19.74 -19.94 -23.47
C GLY A 426 21.26 -20.19 -23.46
N VAL A 427 21.95 -20.20 -22.31
CA VAL A 427 23.35 -20.65 -22.20
C VAL A 427 23.56 -21.41 -20.88
N THR A 428 24.48 -22.38 -20.84
CA THR A 428 24.71 -23.36 -19.75
C THR A 428 25.19 -22.79 -18.40
N SER A 429 25.21 -21.47 -18.22
CA SER A 429 25.58 -20.79 -16.97
C SER A 429 24.93 -19.41 -16.91
N PRO A 430 23.96 -19.16 -16.00
CA PRO A 430 23.52 -17.80 -15.70
C PRO A 430 24.73 -17.00 -15.21
N ALA A 431 25.19 -16.03 -15.99
CA ALA A 431 26.19 -15.10 -15.51
C ALA A 431 25.48 -14.10 -14.61
N SER A 432 25.70 -14.22 -13.31
CA SER A 432 25.37 -13.19 -12.34
C SER A 432 26.66 -12.54 -11.86
N GLY A 433 26.60 -11.25 -11.59
CA GLY A 433 27.72 -10.51 -11.02
C GLY A 433 27.26 -9.23 -10.37
N SER A 434 28.17 -8.65 -9.61
CA SER A 434 27.90 -7.48 -8.79
C SER A 434 29.07 -6.50 -8.89
N GLU A 435 28.81 -5.26 -9.26
CA GLU A 435 29.84 -4.22 -9.31
C GLU A 435 29.45 -3.08 -8.36
N THR A 436 30.38 -2.72 -7.48
CA THR A 436 30.14 -1.69 -6.47
C THR A 436 30.79 -0.38 -6.90
N PHE A 437 30.02 0.69 -6.87
CA PHE A 437 30.54 2.01 -7.17
C PHE A 437 30.27 3.02 -6.06
N ASN A 438 31.28 3.85 -5.82
CA ASN A 438 31.22 4.98 -4.91
C ASN A 438 31.09 6.26 -5.72
N ASN A 439 30.24 7.16 -5.24
CA ASN A 439 29.95 8.48 -5.81
C ASN A 439 31.21 9.33 -5.97
N ALA A 440 31.90 9.16 -7.10
CA ALA A 440 32.79 10.15 -7.65
C ALA A 440 32.02 10.80 -8.80
N LEU A 441 32.06 12.14 -8.89
CA LEU A 441 31.52 12.98 -9.98
C LEU A 441 32.10 12.57 -11.35
N ARG A 442 31.83 11.35 -11.80
CA ARG A 442 32.29 10.79 -13.06
C ARG A 442 31.09 10.76 -13.99
N ASP A 443 31.27 11.34 -15.18
CA ASP A 443 30.22 11.46 -16.20
C ASP A 443 29.66 10.12 -16.69
N SER A 444 30.34 9.00 -16.43
CA SER A 444 29.82 7.65 -16.62
C SER A 444 30.74 6.61 -15.98
N MET A 445 30.17 5.55 -15.43
CA MET A 445 30.90 4.35 -15.00
C MET A 445 30.57 3.21 -15.94
N LYS A 446 31.61 2.62 -16.55
CA LYS A 446 31.48 1.46 -17.43
C LYS A 446 31.72 0.19 -16.62
N PHE A 447 30.73 -0.69 -16.59
CA PHE A 447 30.84 -2.03 -16.06
C PHE A 447 31.00 -2.99 -17.24
N GLY A 448 32.16 -3.64 -17.33
CA GLY A 448 32.43 -4.67 -18.32
C GLY A 448 32.28 -6.04 -17.69
N PHE A 449 31.50 -6.92 -18.30
CA PHE A 449 31.25 -8.25 -17.76
C PHE A 449 32.24 -9.24 -18.38
N ASN A 450 33.05 -9.90 -17.56
CA ASN A 450 34.00 -10.92 -18.01
C ASN A 450 33.82 -12.23 -17.22
N PRO A 451 33.21 -13.28 -17.81
CA PRO A 451 32.64 -13.31 -19.16
C PRO A 451 31.36 -12.46 -19.29
N ALA A 452 31.01 -12.08 -20.51
CA ALA A 452 29.78 -11.33 -20.78
C ALA A 452 28.54 -12.14 -20.38
N ALA A 453 27.52 -11.48 -19.84
CA ALA A 453 26.29 -12.18 -19.47
C ALA A 453 25.47 -12.49 -20.72
N ARG A 454 25.09 -13.76 -20.89
CA ARG A 454 24.40 -14.25 -22.09
C ARG A 454 23.13 -14.97 -21.72
N GLY A 455 22.02 -14.58 -22.33
CA GLY A 455 20.73 -15.25 -22.16
C GLY A 455 19.65 -14.65 -23.05
N THR A 456 18.53 -15.35 -23.19
CA THR A 456 17.36 -14.86 -23.94
C THR A 456 16.63 -13.75 -23.19
N ALA A 457 16.88 -13.66 -21.88
CA ALA A 457 16.31 -12.69 -20.96
C ALA A 457 17.41 -12.09 -20.07
N LEU A 458 17.49 -10.77 -19.99
CA LEU A 458 18.45 -10.04 -19.17
C LEU A 458 17.71 -9.26 -18.08
N ILE A 459 18.19 -9.36 -16.84
CA ILE A 459 17.64 -8.65 -15.68
C ILE A 459 18.72 -7.76 -15.10
N LEU A 460 18.37 -6.49 -14.94
CA LEU A 460 19.21 -5.49 -14.30
C LEU A 460 18.65 -5.18 -12.91
N GLY A 461 19.52 -5.19 -11.91
CA GLY A 461 19.18 -4.80 -10.55
C GLY A 461 20.17 -3.79 -9.98
N PHE A 462 19.69 -2.96 -9.08
CA PHE A 462 20.52 -2.10 -8.26
C PHE A 462 20.19 -2.39 -6.80
N HIS A 463 21.19 -2.86 -6.10
CA HIS A 463 21.15 -3.06 -4.67
C HIS A 463 21.92 -1.93 -4.00
N ALA A 464 21.31 -1.20 -3.09
CA ALA A 464 22.00 -0.21 -2.27
C ALA A 464 22.01 -0.69 -0.83
N LYS A 465 23.17 -0.60 -0.17
CA LYS A 465 23.35 -0.85 1.26
C LYS A 465 23.67 0.46 1.96
N GLY A 466 22.97 0.74 3.06
CA GLY A 466 23.31 1.81 3.98
C GLY A 466 22.16 2.80 4.22
N PRO A 467 22.43 3.90 4.96
CA PRO A 467 21.48 4.97 5.21
C PRO A 467 20.69 5.35 3.97
N ASP A 468 19.42 5.75 4.13
CA ASP A 468 18.50 6.27 3.09
C ASP A 468 19.14 7.45 2.32
N ILE A 469 20.13 7.15 1.50
CA ILE A 469 20.80 8.07 0.61
C ILE A 469 20.18 7.81 -0.74
N GLN A 470 19.35 8.76 -1.16
CA GLN A 470 18.70 8.74 -2.44
C GLN A 470 19.77 8.74 -3.54
N VAL A 471 20.01 7.57 -4.15
CA VAL A 471 20.85 7.48 -5.34
C VAL A 471 19.99 7.71 -6.55
N GLN A 472 20.06 8.93 -7.08
CA GLN A 472 19.40 9.28 -8.33
C GLN A 472 20.30 8.88 -9.49
N LEU A 473 19.83 7.96 -10.33
CA LEU A 473 20.47 7.61 -11.58
C LEU A 473 19.86 8.46 -12.69
N ARG A 474 20.71 9.19 -13.42
CA ARG A 474 20.29 10.00 -14.56
C ARG A 474 20.10 9.13 -15.80
N ASP A 475 21.16 8.41 -16.17
CA ASP A 475 21.17 7.57 -17.37
C ASP A 475 21.69 6.17 -17.03
N VAL A 476 21.01 5.15 -17.53
CA VAL A 476 21.50 3.77 -17.54
C VAL A 476 21.48 3.29 -18.99
N ILE A 477 22.66 3.08 -19.56
CA ILE A 477 22.82 2.66 -20.95
C ILE A 477 23.37 1.24 -20.96
N MET A 478 22.56 0.30 -21.42
CA MET A 478 22.98 -1.09 -21.61
C MET A 478 23.40 -1.30 -23.07
N VAL A 479 24.57 -1.90 -23.28
CA VAL A 479 25.01 -2.34 -24.60
C VAL A 479 24.75 -3.83 -24.71
N ILE A 480 23.70 -4.16 -25.44
CA ILE A 480 23.25 -5.54 -25.69
C ILE A 480 23.46 -5.86 -27.17
N ARG A 481 23.92 -7.07 -27.47
CA ARG A 481 24.19 -7.55 -28.83
C ARG A 481 23.50 -8.90 -29.05
N SER A 482 23.11 -9.20 -30.28
CA SER A 482 22.67 -10.55 -30.64
C SER A 482 23.87 -11.50 -30.52
N PHE A 483 23.69 -12.62 -29.84
CA PHE A 483 24.67 -13.67 -29.70
C PHE A 483 24.21 -14.88 -30.51
N GLY A 484 24.83 -15.11 -31.66
CA GLY A 484 24.59 -16.34 -32.45
C GLY A 484 24.22 -16.18 -33.92
N ASP A 485 24.21 -14.97 -34.51
CA ASP A 485 23.96 -14.80 -35.95
C ASP A 485 25.13 -15.21 -36.87
N HIS A 486 26.07 -16.04 -36.38
CA HIS A 486 27.16 -16.58 -37.19
C HIS A 486 27.17 -18.12 -37.15
N GLU A 487 26.48 -18.68 -38.14
CA GLU A 487 26.77 -19.93 -38.87
C GLU A 487 27.23 -21.16 -38.06
N PHE A 488 26.31 -22.11 -37.87
CA PHE A 488 26.65 -23.51 -38.02
C PHE A 488 25.68 -24.16 -39.01
N LEU A 489 25.98 -24.00 -40.29
CA LEU A 489 25.51 -24.90 -41.33
C LEU A 489 26.31 -26.21 -41.18
N THR A 490 25.80 -27.16 -40.40
CA THR A 490 26.27 -28.54 -40.52
C THR A 490 25.65 -29.12 -41.78
N VAL A 491 26.35 -29.00 -42.91
CA VAL A 491 26.07 -29.84 -44.08
C VAL A 491 26.47 -31.27 -43.70
N ALA A 492 25.51 -32.19 -43.79
CA ALA A 492 25.72 -33.62 -43.55
C ALA A 492 26.72 -34.23 -44.54
#